data_AF-A0A3P7NLT8-F1
#
_entry.id   AF-A0A3P7NLT8-F1
#
_cell.length_a   1.000
_cell.length_b   1.000
_cell.length_c   1.000
_cell.angle_alpha   90.00
_cell.angle_beta   90.00
_cell.angle_gamma   90.00
#
_symmetry.space_group_name_H-M   'P 1'
#
loop_
_entity.id
_entity.type
_entity.pdbx_description
1 polymer ?
#
loop_
_entity_poly.entity_id
_entity_poly.type
_entity_poly.pdbx_seq_one_letter_code
_entity_poly.pdbx_strand_id
1 'polypeptide(L)'
;MECYLPDFEEESGSAAAAAASNMQPQLPLLRARSELICLFEGVCQRRPADLLPILPELVEVLLVCVDRIRLKERGLDITFPALQRFRNVDSHTRAQKICVGGANGSLTFFDFKTGRYFYTQAHDGSVTAVKFSSDGRQMASYSLNENRLRLWQ
;
A
#
# COMPACT_ATOMS: atom_id res chain seq x y z
N MET A 1 -16.69 -38.71 -68.22
CA MET A 1 -15.61 -38.97 -67.25
C MET A 1 -14.84 -37.67 -67.13
N GLU A 2 -15.42 -36.73 -66.37
CA GLU A 2 -14.79 -35.43 -66.08
C GLU A 2 -13.95 -35.58 -64.81
N CYS A 3 -12.71 -35.14 -64.88
CA CYS A 3 -11.70 -35.35 -63.86
C CYS A 3 -11.61 -34.12 -62.94
N TYR A 4 -11.96 -34.35 -61.67
CA TYR A 4 -11.22 -34.00 -60.45
C TYR A 4 -10.34 -32.71 -60.46
N LEU A 5 -10.72 -31.75 -59.61
CA LEU A 5 -9.90 -30.58 -59.22
C LEU A 5 -8.86 -31.00 -58.16
N PRO A 6 -7.65 -30.42 -58.18
CA PRO A 6 -6.80 -30.37 -56.98
C PRO A 6 -6.52 -28.94 -56.50
N ASP A 7 -6.70 -28.81 -55.18
CA ASP A 7 -5.85 -28.17 -54.16
C ASP A 7 -5.29 -26.74 -54.37
N PHE A 8 -5.78 -25.84 -53.53
CA PHE A 8 -5.27 -24.50 -53.29
C PHE A 8 -4.27 -24.57 -52.12
N GLU A 9 -2.97 -24.46 -52.42
CA GLU A 9 -1.90 -24.40 -51.42
C GLU A 9 -1.86 -23.05 -50.68
N GLU A 10 -1.51 -23.13 -49.39
CA GLU A 10 -0.91 -22.12 -48.49
C GLU A 10 0.16 -21.26 -49.20
N GLU A 11 0.55 -20.05 -48.80
CA GLU A 11 0.62 -19.37 -47.50
C GLU A 11 0.99 -17.90 -47.82
N SER A 12 0.55 -16.92 -47.02
CA SER A 12 1.46 -15.84 -46.59
C SER A 12 0.78 -14.93 -45.57
N GLY A 13 1.25 -15.08 -44.33
CA GLY A 13 1.59 -13.98 -43.43
C GLY A 13 0.55 -12.88 -43.20
N SER A 14 -0.11 -12.95 -42.05
CA SER A 14 -0.14 -11.77 -41.19
C SER A 14 -0.20 -12.17 -39.74
N ALA A 15 0.93 -11.98 -39.07
CA ALA A 15 1.12 -12.05 -37.63
C ALA A 15 0.36 -10.91 -36.91
N ALA A 16 -0.97 -10.86 -37.07
CA ALA A 16 -1.83 -9.85 -36.47
C ALA A 16 -2.68 -10.40 -35.30
N ALA A 17 -2.58 -11.69 -34.98
CA ALA A 17 -3.43 -12.33 -33.97
C ALA A 17 -2.77 -12.47 -32.58
N ALA A 18 -1.53 -12.00 -32.37
CA ALA A 18 -0.79 -12.20 -31.12
C ALA A 18 -0.61 -10.95 -30.25
N ALA A 19 -1.34 -9.85 -30.52
CA ALA A 19 -1.23 -8.60 -29.76
C ALA A 19 -2.53 -8.18 -29.04
N ALA A 20 -3.49 -9.09 -28.85
CA ALA A 20 -4.58 -8.88 -27.91
C ALA A 20 -4.10 -9.27 -26.49
N SER A 21 -3.09 -8.56 -25.99
CA SER A 21 -2.70 -8.66 -24.58
C SER A 21 -3.91 -8.26 -23.73
N ASN A 22 -4.51 -9.23 -23.04
CA ASN A 22 -5.47 -9.11 -21.94
C ASN A 22 -5.52 -7.70 -21.31
N MET A 23 -6.29 -6.79 -21.92
CA MET A 23 -6.54 -5.44 -21.41
C MET A 23 -7.69 -5.53 -20.40
N GLN A 24 -7.43 -6.16 -19.26
CA GLN A 24 -8.32 -5.97 -18.12
C GLN A 24 -8.27 -4.48 -17.77
N PRO A 25 -9.42 -3.79 -17.70
CA PRO A 25 -9.44 -2.37 -17.37
C PRO A 25 -8.87 -2.20 -15.97
N GLN A 26 -7.70 -1.57 -15.89
CA GLN A 26 -7.11 -1.24 -14.59
C GLN A 26 -8.03 -0.29 -13.86
N LEU A 27 -8.19 -0.53 -12.55
CA LEU A 27 -8.95 0.34 -11.67
C LEU A 27 -8.50 1.80 -11.86
N PRO A 28 -9.41 2.78 -11.98
CA PRO A 28 -9.05 4.19 -12.17
C PRO A 28 -8.03 4.69 -11.13
N LEU A 29 -8.13 4.18 -9.89
CA LEU A 29 -7.18 4.43 -8.81
C LEU A 29 -5.74 4.07 -9.19
N LEU A 30 -5.53 2.90 -9.82
CA LEU A 30 -4.20 2.43 -10.22
C LEU A 30 -3.65 3.21 -11.43
N ARG A 31 -4.53 3.68 -12.32
CA ARG A 31 -4.15 4.55 -13.44
C ARG A 31 -3.65 5.91 -12.97
N ALA A 32 -4.22 6.45 -11.89
CA ALA A 32 -3.88 7.75 -11.31
C ALA A 32 -2.87 7.67 -10.14
N ARG A 33 -2.15 6.55 -9.99
CA ARG A 33 -1.30 6.30 -8.81
C ARG A 33 -0.21 7.36 -8.60
N SER A 34 0.38 7.86 -9.68
CA SER A 34 1.48 8.84 -9.61
C SER A 34 0.97 10.19 -9.13
N GLU A 35 -0.18 10.60 -9.63
CA GLU A 35 -0.89 11.82 -9.25
C GLU A 35 -1.36 11.73 -7.80
N LEU A 36 -1.91 10.60 -7.37
CA LEU A 36 -2.32 10.37 -5.99
C LEU A 36 -1.15 10.43 -5.01
N ILE A 37 -0.02 9.80 -5.33
CA ILE A 37 1.20 9.87 -4.51
C ILE A 37 1.67 11.32 -4.37
N CYS A 38 1.73 12.07 -5.47
CA CYS A 38 2.13 13.48 -5.46
C CYS A 38 1.16 14.35 -4.63
N LEU A 39 -0.15 14.13 -4.78
CA LEU A 39 -1.17 14.83 -4.00
C LEU A 39 -1.04 14.52 -2.51
N PHE A 40 -0.93 13.24 -2.14
CA PHE A 40 -0.77 12.83 -0.75
C PHE A 40 0.50 13.40 -0.13
N GLU A 41 1.61 13.39 -0.86
CA GLU A 41 2.86 14.02 -0.43
C GLU A 41 2.67 15.52 -0.18
N GLY A 42 2.04 16.23 -1.11
CA GLY A 42 1.73 17.66 -0.96
C GLY A 42 0.84 17.97 0.24
N VAL A 43 -0.18 17.15 0.51
CA VAL A 43 -1.06 17.34 1.66
C VAL A 43 -0.34 17.02 2.98
N CYS A 44 0.48 15.96 3.03
CA CYS A 44 1.32 15.64 4.18
C CYS A 44 2.27 16.80 4.55
N GLN A 45 2.76 17.54 3.55
CA GLN A 45 3.65 18.68 3.76
C GLN A 45 2.89 19.95 4.21
N ARG A 46 1.73 20.24 3.61
CA ARG A 46 1.02 21.51 3.82
C ARG A 46 0.01 21.47 4.96
N ARG A 47 -0.68 20.34 5.15
CA ARG A 47 -1.80 20.19 6.09
C ARG A 47 -1.77 18.81 6.78
N PRO A 48 -0.71 18.49 7.55
CA PRO A 48 -0.61 17.19 8.22
C PRO A 48 -1.72 16.96 9.25
N ALA A 49 -2.19 18.01 9.94
CA ALA A 49 -3.23 17.87 10.96
C ALA A 49 -4.56 17.34 10.39
N ASP A 50 -4.91 17.74 9.16
CA ASP A 50 -6.14 17.34 8.48
C ASP A 50 -6.14 15.84 8.11
N LEU A 51 -4.95 15.23 8.05
CA LEU A 51 -4.79 13.82 7.70
C LEU A 51 -4.87 12.89 8.92
N LEU A 52 -4.67 13.39 10.15
CA LEU A 52 -4.68 12.56 11.36
C LEU A 52 -5.97 11.72 11.53
N PRO A 53 -7.18 12.23 11.26
CA PRO A 53 -8.40 11.45 11.42
C PRO A 53 -8.59 10.34 10.40
N ILE A 54 -7.95 10.46 9.23
CA ILE A 54 -8.10 9.55 8.08
C ILE A 54 -6.79 8.81 7.76
N LEU A 55 -5.82 8.86 8.67
CA LEU A 55 -4.46 8.41 8.44
C LEU A 55 -4.39 6.90 8.11
N PRO A 56 -5.13 6.00 8.80
CA PRO A 56 -5.17 4.59 8.45
C PRO A 56 -5.67 4.34 7.01
N GLU A 57 -6.76 4.99 6.61
CA GLU A 57 -7.37 4.86 5.29
C GLU A 57 -6.47 5.45 4.21
N LEU A 58 -5.84 6.59 4.49
CA LEU A 58 -4.85 7.20 3.60
C LEU A 58 -3.68 6.25 3.34
N VAL A 59 -3.15 5.63 4.39
CA VAL A 59 -2.03 4.68 4.28
C VAL A 59 -2.45 3.45 3.48
N GLU A 60 -3.67 2.93 3.67
CA GLU A 60 -4.20 1.83 2.87
C GLU A 60 -4.22 2.17 1.38
N VAL A 61 -4.78 3.33 1.00
CA VAL A 61 -4.81 3.80 -0.39
C VAL A 61 -3.39 4.03 -0.93
N LEU A 62 -2.50 4.61 -0.13
CA LEU A 62 -1.11 4.81 -0.50
C LEU A 62 -0.41 3.49 -0.80
N LEU A 63 -0.59 2.46 0.04
CA LEU A 63 0.02 1.14 -0.16
C LEU A 63 -0.49 0.42 -1.41
N VAL A 64 -1.70 0.75 -1.87
CA VAL A 64 -2.22 0.30 -3.17
C VAL A 64 -1.56 1.04 -4.34
N CYS A 65 -1.28 2.33 -4.19
CA CYS A 65 -0.69 3.17 -5.24
C CYS A 65 0.83 2.98 -5.40
N VAL A 66 1.53 2.70 -4.30
CA VAL A 66 2.98 2.56 -4.26
C VAL A 66 3.45 1.27 -4.95
N ASP A 67 4.61 1.36 -5.61
CA ASP A 67 5.28 0.20 -6.19
C ASP A 67 5.66 -0.81 -5.10
N ARG A 68 5.03 -1.99 -5.15
CA ARG A 68 5.22 -3.08 -4.17
C ARG A 68 6.64 -3.63 -4.17
N ILE A 69 7.32 -3.65 -5.32
CA ILE A 69 8.71 -4.15 -5.43
C ILE A 69 9.61 -3.18 -4.67
N ARG A 70 9.49 -1.88 -4.97
CA ARG A 70 10.27 -0.84 -4.30
C ARG A 70 9.99 -0.79 -2.79
N LEU A 71 8.73 -0.91 -2.40
CA LEU A 71 8.34 -0.96 -0.98
C LEU A 71 9.01 -2.12 -0.25
N LYS A 72 9.08 -3.31 -0.87
CA LYS A 72 9.72 -4.50 -0.28
C LYS A 72 11.24 -4.39 -0.15
N GLU A 73 11.88 -3.75 -1.13
CA GLU A 73 13.34 -3.62 -1.17
C GLU A 73 13.86 -2.46 -0.33
N ARG A 74 13.15 -1.33 -0.33
CA ARG A 74 13.63 -0.07 0.23
C ARG A 74 12.90 0.36 1.49
N GLY A 75 11.70 -0.15 1.73
CA GLY A 75 10.87 0.28 2.85
C GLY A 75 10.03 1.52 2.56
N LEU A 76 9.13 1.82 3.48
CA LEU A 76 8.19 2.94 3.37
C LEU A 76 8.87 4.28 3.59
N ASP A 77 9.89 4.32 4.44
CA ASP A 77 10.73 5.47 4.74
C ASP A 77 11.39 6.05 3.48
N ILE A 78 11.87 5.19 2.58
CA ILE A 78 12.48 5.62 1.32
C ILE A 78 11.41 5.82 0.24
N THR A 79 10.39 4.98 0.19
CA THR A 79 9.40 4.99 -0.90
C THR A 79 8.39 6.13 -0.77
N PHE A 80 8.04 6.52 0.47
CA PHE A 80 7.16 7.63 0.77
C PHE A 80 7.58 8.33 2.09
N PRO A 81 8.63 9.16 2.04
CA PRO A 81 9.22 9.77 3.25
C PRO A 81 8.27 10.73 3.98
N ALA A 82 7.26 11.28 3.28
CA ALA A 82 6.30 12.20 3.88
C ALA A 82 5.49 11.55 5.04
N LEU A 83 5.32 10.23 5.05
CA LEU A 83 4.66 9.52 6.16
C LEU A 83 5.51 9.48 7.44
N GLN A 84 6.83 9.61 7.36
CA GLN A 84 7.71 9.60 8.53
C GLN A 84 7.51 10.83 9.45
N ARG A 85 6.73 11.82 8.99
CA ARG A 85 6.34 12.98 9.80
C ARG A 85 5.28 12.64 10.84
N PHE A 86 4.52 11.56 10.64
CA PHE A 86 3.47 11.13 11.54
C PHE A 86 4.04 10.15 12.56
N ARG A 87 4.04 10.52 13.84
CA ARG A 87 4.48 9.62 14.93
C ARG A 87 3.57 8.41 15.08
N ASN A 88 2.33 8.52 14.60
CA ASN A 88 1.31 7.49 14.64
C ASN A 88 1.56 6.40 13.59
N VAL A 89 2.54 6.57 12.71
CA VAL A 89 2.89 5.61 11.65
C VAL A 89 4.30 5.12 11.87
N ASP A 90 4.49 3.81 11.80
CA ASP A 90 5.82 3.22 11.78
C ASP A 90 5.88 2.02 10.85
N SER A 91 7.06 1.73 10.34
CA SER A 91 7.27 0.63 9.41
C SER A 91 8.55 -0.12 9.75
N HIS A 92 8.50 -1.44 9.65
CA HIS A 92 9.67 -2.28 9.79
C HIS A 92 9.96 -3.00 8.47
N THR A 93 10.89 -2.45 7.69
CA THR A 93 11.22 -2.87 6.32
C THR A 93 11.55 -4.35 6.20
N ARG A 94 12.41 -4.87 7.09
CA ARG A 94 12.84 -6.29 7.05
C ARG A 94 11.72 -7.27 7.38
N ALA A 95 10.83 -6.90 8.31
CA ALA A 95 9.68 -7.73 8.66
C ALA A 95 8.51 -7.51 7.69
N GLN A 96 8.62 -6.51 6.81
CA GLN A 96 7.59 -6.14 5.85
C GLN A 96 6.25 -5.79 6.50
N LYS A 97 6.33 -5.06 7.62
CA LYS A 97 5.17 -4.64 8.43
C LYS A 97 5.07 -3.12 8.48
N ILE A 98 3.85 -2.61 8.48
CA ILE A 98 3.52 -1.21 8.76
C ILE A 98 2.43 -1.20 9.82
N CYS A 99 2.46 -0.22 10.72
CA CYS A 99 1.40 0.01 11.66
C CYS A 99 1.04 1.49 11.69
N VAL A 100 -0.27 1.73 11.79
CA VAL A 100 -0.86 3.07 11.81
C VAL A 100 -1.83 3.17 12.97
N GLY A 101 -1.67 4.20 13.77
CA GLY A 101 -2.58 4.57 14.84
C GLY A 101 -3.66 5.52 14.36
N GLY A 102 -4.91 5.17 14.63
CA GLY A 102 -6.08 5.98 14.34
C GLY A 102 -6.46 6.93 15.47
N ALA A 103 -7.23 7.97 15.12
CA ALA A 103 -7.75 8.94 16.08
C ALA A 103 -8.78 8.36 17.07
N ASN A 104 -9.39 7.22 16.71
CA ASN A 104 -10.34 6.47 17.53
C ASN A 104 -9.69 5.42 18.45
N GLY A 105 -8.36 5.42 18.58
CA GLY A 105 -7.64 4.44 19.40
C GLY A 105 -7.41 3.08 18.76
N SER A 106 -7.78 2.92 17.49
CA SER A 106 -7.46 1.72 16.72
C SER A 106 -6.00 1.70 16.26
N LEU A 107 -5.45 0.50 16.09
CA LEU A 107 -4.23 0.24 15.35
C LEU A 107 -4.56 -0.58 14.11
N THR A 108 -4.10 -0.14 12.96
CA THR A 108 -4.16 -0.88 11.69
C THR A 108 -2.79 -1.42 11.37
N PHE A 109 -2.71 -2.74 11.17
CA PHE A 109 -1.50 -3.46 10.84
C PHE A 109 -1.56 -3.90 9.38
N PHE A 110 -0.50 -3.62 8.63
CA PHE A 110 -0.33 -4.07 7.25
C PHE A 110 0.88 -5.00 7.17
N ASP A 111 0.66 -6.20 6.66
CA ASP A 111 1.70 -7.15 6.29
C ASP A 111 1.68 -7.31 4.76
N PHE A 112 2.67 -6.70 4.10
CA PHE A 112 2.78 -6.77 2.65
C PHE A 112 3.64 -7.96 2.17
N LYS A 113 4.20 -8.76 3.09
CA LYS A 113 4.75 -10.09 2.77
C LYS A 113 3.60 -11.03 2.45
N THR A 114 2.58 -11.08 3.31
CA THR A 114 1.41 -11.96 3.15
C THR A 114 0.25 -11.29 2.42
N GLY A 115 0.29 -9.97 2.26
CA GLY A 115 -0.81 -9.18 1.68
C GLY A 115 -2.02 -9.06 2.62
N ARG A 116 -1.84 -9.33 3.91
CA ARG A 116 -2.89 -9.28 4.92
C ARG A 116 -2.83 -7.95 5.66
N TYR A 117 -3.98 -7.49 6.11
CA TYR A 117 -4.07 -6.42 7.08
C TYR A 117 -5.19 -6.73 8.05
N PHE A 118 -5.10 -6.14 9.23
CA PHE A 118 -6.14 -6.24 10.26
C PHE A 118 -6.09 -5.01 11.15
N TYR A 119 -7.20 -4.75 11.83
CA TYR A 119 -7.30 -3.69 12.82
C TYR A 119 -7.56 -4.28 14.20
N THR A 120 -7.16 -3.57 15.23
CA THR A 120 -7.43 -3.93 16.63
C THR A 120 -7.65 -2.67 17.45
N GLN A 121 -8.51 -2.76 18.47
CA GLN A 121 -8.70 -1.66 19.41
C GLN A 121 -7.57 -1.67 20.42
N ALA A 122 -6.70 -0.67 20.33
CA ALA A 122 -5.52 -0.56 21.17
C ALA A 122 -5.75 0.36 22.37
N HIS A 123 -6.53 1.41 22.21
CA HIS A 123 -6.65 2.50 23.17
C HIS A 123 -8.09 3.02 23.13
N ASP A 124 -8.57 3.64 24.20
CA ASP A 124 -9.90 4.29 24.24
C ASP A 124 -9.89 5.69 23.62
N GLY A 125 -8.69 6.28 23.46
CA GLY A 125 -8.42 7.57 22.84
C GLY A 125 -7.37 7.49 21.73
N SER A 126 -7.13 8.63 21.07
CA SER A 126 -6.26 8.74 19.90
C SER A 126 -4.87 8.14 20.12
N VAL A 127 -4.43 7.28 19.21
CA VAL A 127 -3.07 6.76 19.19
C VAL A 127 -2.14 7.85 18.66
N THR A 128 -1.25 8.34 19.52
CA THR A 128 -0.36 9.48 19.23
C THR A 128 1.07 9.07 18.88
N ALA A 129 1.46 7.83 19.16
CA ALA A 129 2.74 7.30 18.74
C ALA A 129 2.69 5.78 18.57
N VAL A 130 3.40 5.28 17.57
CA VAL A 130 3.65 3.86 17.33
C VAL A 130 5.13 3.68 16.99
N LYS A 131 5.77 2.64 17.54
CA LYS A 131 7.13 2.25 17.18
C LYS A 131 7.36 0.75 17.22
N PHE A 132 7.91 0.19 16.15
CA PHE A 132 8.47 -1.15 16.11
C PHE A 132 9.81 -1.21 16.85
N SER A 133 10.11 -2.37 17.43
CA SER A 133 11.46 -2.71 17.84
C SER A 133 12.37 -2.89 16.62
N SER A 134 13.68 -2.72 16.80
CA SER A 134 14.69 -2.87 15.74
C SER A 134 14.76 -4.29 15.15
N ASP A 135 14.28 -5.30 15.88
CA ASP A 135 14.16 -6.68 15.42
C ASP A 135 12.80 -7.00 14.77
N GLY A 136 11.83 -6.08 14.84
CA GLY A 136 10.48 -6.22 14.30
C GLY A 136 9.60 -7.26 15.01
N ARG A 137 10.02 -7.75 16.17
CA ARG A 137 9.28 -8.74 16.98
C ARG A 137 8.29 -8.10 17.93
N GLN A 138 8.52 -6.86 18.31
CA GLN A 138 7.68 -6.13 19.25
C GLN A 138 7.31 -4.76 18.69
N MET A 139 6.29 -4.16 19.29
CA MET A 139 5.90 -2.79 19.02
C MET A 139 5.33 -2.15 20.29
N ALA A 140 5.53 -0.85 20.43
CA ALA A 140 4.85 -0.02 21.40
C ALA A 140 3.85 0.91 20.72
N SER A 141 2.70 1.12 21.36
CA SER A 141 1.76 2.19 21.01
C SER A 141 1.43 3.04 22.23
N TYR A 142 1.16 4.33 22.03
CA TYR A 142 0.89 5.29 23.10
C TYR A 142 -0.32 6.17 22.80
N SER A 143 -1.20 6.30 23.79
CA SER A 143 -2.34 7.23 23.80
C SER A 143 -2.04 8.34 24.80
N LEU A 144 -1.97 9.58 24.29
CA LEU A 144 -1.76 10.77 25.12
C LEU A 144 -2.95 11.03 26.04
N ASN A 145 -4.17 10.81 25.55
CA ASN A 145 -5.41 11.09 26.29
C ASN A 145 -5.61 10.13 27.47
N GLU A 146 -5.26 8.85 27.30
CA GLU A 146 -5.28 7.86 28.39
C GLU A 146 -4.02 7.89 29.24
N ASN A 147 -2.96 8.54 28.74
CA ASN A 147 -1.62 8.47 29.28
C ASN A 147 -1.15 7.02 29.50
N ARG A 148 -1.37 6.16 28.48
CA ARG A 148 -1.05 4.73 28.54
C ARG A 148 -0.20 4.29 27.36
N LEU A 149 0.79 3.45 27.67
CA LEU A 149 1.60 2.73 26.70
C LEU A 149 1.18 1.27 26.69
N ARG A 150 1.04 0.68 25.50
CA ARG A 150 0.79 -0.75 25.31
C ARG A 150 1.88 -1.37 24.45
N LEU A 151 2.24 -2.61 24.78
CA LEU A 151 3.22 -3.42 24.05
C LEU A 151 2.52 -4.54 23.29
N TRP A 152 3.02 -4.84 22.10
CA TRP A 152 2.46 -5.80 21.14
C TRP A 152 3.56 -6.76 20.69
N GLN A 153 3.20 -8.03 20.45
CA GLN A 153 4.10 -9.11 20.01
C GLN A 153 3.46 -9.91 18.86
#